data_AF-A0A2V8NX64-F1
#
_entry.id   AF-A0A2V8NX64-F1
#
_cell.length_a   1.000
_cell.length_b   1.000
_cell.length_c   1.000
_cell.angle_alpha   90.00
_cell.angle_beta   90.00
_cell.angle_gamma   90.00
#
_symmetry.space_group_name_H-M   'P 1'
#
loop_
_entity.id
_entity.type
_entity.pdbx_description
1 polymer ?
#
loop_
_entity_poly.entity_id
_entity_poly.type
_entity_poly.pdbx_seq_one_letter_code
_entity_poly.pdbx_strand_id
1 'polypeptide(L)'
;RIRNSPSELAANKDRMRRFEQEAQAAAAINHPNIAHTYEIGESGGFNFMAMEFVDGVTLGEKIHGERTELKKLLNVINGDTNERE
;
A
#
# COMPACT_ATOMS: atom_id res chain seq x y z
N ARG A 1 26.74 -17.18 -3.60
CA ARG A 1 27.23 -16.89 -2.24
C ARG A 1 27.06 -15.39 -2.00
N ILE A 2 25.93 -14.96 -1.43
CA ILE A 2 25.68 -13.54 -1.17
C ILE A 2 26.48 -13.17 0.08
N ARG A 3 27.34 -12.14 -0.02
CA ARG A 3 28.17 -11.65 1.08
C ARG A 3 27.63 -10.27 1.45
N ASN A 4 26.75 -10.20 2.45
CA ASN A 4 26.20 -8.93 2.93
C ASN A 4 27.21 -8.27 3.88
N SER A 5 27.48 -6.99 3.68
CA SER A 5 28.28 -6.16 4.60
C SER A 5 27.49 -5.80 5.87
N PRO A 6 28.15 -5.45 6.99
CA PRO A 6 27.45 -5.07 8.23
C PRO A 6 26.48 -3.89 8.08
N SER A 7 26.80 -2.93 7.21
CA SER A 7 25.94 -1.79 6.88
C SER A 7 24.69 -2.21 6.10
N GLU A 8 24.82 -3.13 5.14
CA GLU A 8 23.67 -3.69 4.41
C GLU A 8 22.77 -4.52 5.32
N LEU A 9 23.36 -5.26 6.27
CA LEU A 9 22.62 -6.04 7.26
C LEU A 9 21.86 -5.15 8.24
N ALA A 10 22.47 -4.06 8.71
CA ALA A 10 21.83 -3.06 9.57
C ALA A 10 20.71 -2.32 8.83
N ALA A 11 20.97 -1.84 7.61
CA ALA A 11 19.95 -1.22 6.77
C ALA A 11 18.80 -2.19 6.46
N ASN A 12 19.07 -3.49 6.34
CA ASN A 12 18.02 -4.49 6.16
C ASN A 12 17.16 -4.66 7.43
N LYS A 13 17.79 -4.66 8.61
CA LYS A 13 17.06 -4.71 9.89
C LYS A 13 16.20 -3.48 10.12
N ASP A 14 16.71 -2.29 9.79
CA ASP A 14 15.95 -1.03 9.93
C ASP A 14 14.77 -0.97 8.94
N ARG A 15 14.98 -1.41 7.70
CA ARG A 15 13.88 -1.57 6.72
C ARG A 15 12.84 -2.57 7.21
N MET A 16 13.28 -3.67 7.80
CA MET A 16 12.36 -4.68 8.33
C MET A 16 11.50 -4.14 9.46
N ARG A 17 12.13 -3.44 10.40
CA ARG A 17 11.42 -2.80 11.51
C ARG A 17 10.39 -1.78 11.01
N ARG A 18 10.73 -1.00 9.97
CA ARG A 18 9.77 -0.05 9.37
C ARG A 18 8.63 -0.77 8.67
N PHE A 19 8.91 -1.84 7.94
CA PHE A 19 7.88 -2.66 7.31
C PHE A 19 6.88 -3.18 8.34
N GLU A 20 7.36 -3.79 9.44
CA GLU A 20 6.48 -4.27 10.52
C GLU A 20 5.66 -3.15 11.16
N GLN A 21 6.26 -1.98 11.39
CA GLN A 21 5.58 -0.83 11.99
C GLN A 21 4.50 -0.26 11.06
N GLU A 22 4.80 -0.06 9.79
CA GLU A 22 3.85 0.41 8.78
C GLU A 22 2.72 -0.60 8.59
N ALA A 23 3.05 -1.89 8.60
CA ALA A 23 2.10 -2.98 8.50
C ALA A 23 1.13 -3.02 9.69
N GLN A 24 1.64 -2.91 10.92
CA GLN A 24 0.79 -2.83 12.12
C GLN A 24 -0.10 -1.58 12.10
N ALA A 25 0.43 -0.44 11.66
CA ALA A 25 -0.34 0.78 11.54
C ALA A 25 -1.47 0.64 10.50
N ALA A 26 -1.18 0.04 9.34
CA ALA A 26 -2.17 -0.22 8.30
C ALA A 26 -3.26 -1.20 8.77
N ALA A 27 -2.88 -2.28 9.47
CA ALA A 27 -3.82 -3.26 10.02
C ALA A 27 -4.73 -2.70 11.12
N ALA A 28 -4.30 -1.65 11.82
CA ALA A 28 -5.11 -1.01 12.86
C ALA A 28 -6.23 -0.10 12.29
N ILE A 29 -6.21 0.20 10.98
CA ILE A 29 -7.16 1.11 10.35
C ILE A 29 -8.30 0.33 9.69
N ASN A 30 -9.53 0.66 10.06
CA ASN A 30 -10.76 0.15 9.44
C ASN A 30 -11.57 1.33 8.90
N HIS A 31 -11.46 1.61 7.60
CA HIS A 31 -12.16 2.72 6.94
C HIS A 31 -12.53 2.34 5.50
N PRO A 32 -13.72 2.71 4.98
CA PRO A 32 -14.18 2.31 3.64
C PRO A 32 -13.26 2.71 2.48
N ASN A 33 -12.47 3.77 2.65
CA ASN A 33 -11.52 4.27 1.64
C ASN A 33 -10.08 3.82 1.88
N ILE A 34 -9.86 2.82 2.74
CA ILE A 34 -8.53 2.29 3.07
C ILE A 34 -8.60 0.77 2.96
N ALA A 35 -7.78 0.18 2.08
CA ALA A 35 -7.73 -1.26 1.88
C ALA A 35 -7.41 -1.97 3.20
N HIS A 36 -8.26 -2.91 3.58
CA HIS A 36 -8.08 -3.62 4.83
C HIS A 36 -6.90 -4.60 4.75
N THR A 37 -6.07 -4.65 5.79
CA THR A 37 -4.97 -5.63 5.90
C THR A 37 -5.45 -6.85 6.68
N TYR A 38 -5.40 -8.02 6.08
CA TYR A 38 -5.85 -9.28 6.70
C TYR A 38 -4.76 -9.95 7.53
N GLU A 39 -3.55 -10.05 6.99
CA GLU A 39 -2.45 -10.79 7.61
C GLU A 39 -1.09 -10.17 7.28
N ILE A 40 -0.19 -10.21 8.26
CA ILE A 40 1.21 -9.82 8.11
C ILE A 40 2.04 -10.97 8.68
N GLY A 41 3.02 -11.46 7.93
CA GLY A 41 3.80 -12.61 8.37
C GLY A 41 5.08 -12.80 7.57
N GLU A 42 5.78 -13.88 7.91
CA GLU A 42 6.99 -14.33 7.23
C GLU A 42 6.75 -15.73 6.66
N SER A 43 7.12 -15.94 5.39
CA SER A 43 7.09 -17.25 4.74
C SER A 43 8.33 -17.43 3.87
N GLY A 44 9.07 -18.53 4.08
CA GLY A 44 10.25 -18.86 3.29
C GLY A 44 11.40 -17.84 3.38
N GLY A 45 11.47 -17.05 4.47
CA GLY A 45 12.45 -15.98 4.64
C GLY A 45 12.05 -14.64 4.00
N PHE A 46 10.80 -14.53 3.51
CA PHE A 46 10.25 -13.29 2.95
C PHE A 46 9.08 -12.81 3.81
N ASN A 47 9.06 -11.52 4.09
CA ASN A 47 7.92 -10.88 4.74
C ASN A 47 6.85 -10.55 3.72
N PHE A 48 5.59 -10.78 4.09
CA PHE A 48 4.44 -10.53 3.25
C PHE A 48 3.36 -9.80 4.02
N MET A 49 2.50 -9.12 3.26
CA MET A 49 1.29 -8.46 3.75
C MET A 49 0.14 -8.86 2.81
N ALA A 50 -0.87 -9.51 3.36
CA ALA A 50 -2.10 -9.83 2.66
C ALA A 50 -3.13 -8.72 2.93
N MET A 51 -3.67 -8.14 1.86
CA MET A 51 -4.61 -7.02 1.92
C MET A 51 -5.79 -7.22 0.97
N GLU A 52 -6.83 -6.44 1.17
CA GLU A 52 -7.99 -6.35 0.28
C GLU A 52 -7.57 -6.07 -1.17
N PHE A 53 -8.15 -6.82 -2.10
CA PHE A 53 -7.96 -6.59 -3.52
C PHE A 53 -8.85 -5.44 -3.98
N VAL A 54 -8.23 -4.31 -4.31
CA VAL A 54 -8.91 -3.14 -4.88
C VAL A 54 -8.76 -3.19 -6.40
N ASP A 55 -9.86 -3.46 -7.10
CA ASP A 55 -9.90 -3.36 -8.54
C ASP A 55 -9.95 -1.89 -8.97
N GLY A 56 -9.04 -1.48 -9.85
CA GLY A 56 -8.97 -0.08 -10.30
C GLY A 56 -7.59 0.35 -10.80
N VAL A 57 -7.46 1.65 -11.01
CA VAL A 57 -6.23 2.30 -11.48
C VAL A 57 -5.78 3.36 -10.49
N THR A 58 -4.49 3.65 -10.47
CA THR A 58 -3.95 4.71 -9.62
C THR A 58 -4.44 6.09 -10.07
N LEU A 59 -4.49 7.03 -9.13
CA LEU A 59 -4.83 8.41 -9.45
C LEU A 59 -3.85 9.02 -10.49
N GLY A 60 -2.58 8.63 -10.42
CA GLY A 60 -1.56 9.03 -11.38
C GLY A 60 -1.90 8.59 -12.80
N GLU A 61 -2.31 7.33 -12.98
CA GLU A 61 -2.76 6.80 -14.27
C GLU A 61 -4.01 7.53 -14.78
N LYS A 62 -4.98 7.82 -13.90
CA LYS A 62 -6.17 8.62 -14.27
C LYS A 62 -5.83 10.03 -14.77
N ILE A 63 -4.87 10.70 -14.13
CA ILE A 63 -4.47 12.06 -14.50
C ILE A 63 -3.71 12.09 -15.84
N HIS A 64 -2.90 11.08 -16.12
CA HIS A 64 -2.02 11.08 -17.31
C HIS A 64 -2.59 10.29 -18.49
N GLY A 65 -3.53 9.37 -18.26
CA GLY A 65 -4.10 8.49 -19.29
C GLY A 65 -5.29 9.07 -20.04
N GLU A 66 -6.13 9.89 -19.39
CA GLU A 66 -7.33 10.47 -19.99
C GLU A 66 -7.51 11.94 -19.59
N ARG A 67 -8.16 12.75 -20.44
CA ARG A 67 -8.64 14.07 -20.02
C ARG A 67 -9.83 13.89 -19.07
N THR A 68 -9.54 13.60 -17.82
CA THR A 68 -10.54 13.51 -16.76
C THR A 68 -11.03 14.91 -16.38
N GLU A 69 -12.34 15.10 -16.20
CA GLU A 69 -12.86 16.35 -15.66
C GLU A 69 -12.36 16.62 -14.25
N LEU A 70 -11.98 17.88 -13.96
CA LEU A 70 -11.45 18.27 -12.64
C LEU A 70 -12.39 17.92 -11.48
N LYS A 71 -13.72 18.03 -11.68
CA LYS A 71 -14.70 17.65 -10.65
C LYS A 71 -14.62 16.18 -10.27
N LYS A 72 -14.43 15.29 -11.24
CA LYS A 72 -14.27 13.85 -10.98
C LYS A 72 -12.99 13.57 -10.20
N LEU A 73 -11.89 14.24 -10.55
CA LEU A 73 -10.62 14.12 -9.81
C LEU A 73 -10.74 14.62 -8.37
N LEU A 74 -11.46 15.73 -8.14
CA LEU A 74 -11.70 16.26 -6.79
C LEU A 74 -12.50 15.28 -5.93
N ASN A 75 -13.50 14.59 -6.50
CA ASN A 75 -14.26 13.57 -5.78
C ASN A 75 -13.38 12.39 -5.34
N VAL A 76 -12.48 11.93 -6.22
CA VAL A 76 -11.52 10.86 -5.89
C VAL A 76 -10.59 11.27 -4.74
N ILE A 77 -10.09 12.50 -4.75
CA ILE A 77 -9.22 13.02 -3.67
C ILE A 77 -9.99 13.11 -2.34
N ASN A 78 -11.26 13.49 -2.38
CA ASN A 78 -12.10 13.57 -1.19
C ASN A 78 -12.53 12.18 -0.68
N GLY A 79 -12.25 11.10 -1.41
CA GLY A 79 -12.73 9.76 -1.09
C GLY A 79 -14.23 9.58 -1.33
N ASP A 80 -14.85 10.51 -2.06
CA ASP A 80 -16.23 10.40 -2.54
C ASP A 80 -16.22 9.65 -3.89
N THR A 81 -15.78 8.40 -3.87
CA THR A 81 -15.72 7.54 -5.06
C THR A 81 -17.03 6.78 -5.27
N ASN A 82 -18.16 7.37 -4.93
CA ASN A 82 -19.48 6.76 -5.07
C ASN A 82 -19.93 6.74 -6.55
N GLU A 83 -19.14 6.09 -7.39
CA GLU A 83 -19.57 5.54 -8.67
C GLU A 83 -19.94 4.09 -8.38
N ARG A 84 -21.13 3.89 -7.81
CA ARG A 84 -21.80 2.59 -7.85
C ARG A 84 -22.18 2.34 -9.30
N GLU A 85 -21.38 1.56 -10.01
CA GLU A 85 -21.79 0.75 -11.16
C GLU A 85 -21.23 -0.66 -11.01
#